data_AF-A0A2E2BXS5-F1
#
_entry.id   AF-A0A2E2BXS5-F1
#
_cell.length_a   1.000
_cell.length_b   1.000
_cell.length_c   1.000
_cell.angle_alpha   90.00
_cell.angle_beta   90.00
_cell.angle_gamma   90.00
#
_symmetry.space_group_name_H-M   'P 1'
#
loop_
_entity.id
_entity.type
_entity.pdbx_description
1 polymer ?
#
loop_
_entity_poly.entity_id
_entity_poly.type
_entity_poly.pdbx_seq_one_letter_code
_entity_poly.pdbx_strand_id
1 'polypeptide(L)'
;MQLDPVFLNSKREAWIILGLWVAALLWSVPYCYFNGFQTGLDPETIETTMGIPSWVFWGIAFPWVVADLFTIWFCLFYMKEDDLGVAHEGEDLAEEIAEMHAADSDATTGGNKS
;
A
#
# COMPACT_ATOMS: atom_id res chain seq x y z
N MET A 1 5.87 -25.54 -9.49
CA MET A 1 5.32 -24.35 -8.80
C MET A 1 4.72 -23.45 -9.85
N GLN A 2 3.39 -23.51 -10.04
CA GLN A 2 2.69 -22.41 -10.70
C GLN A 2 2.59 -21.28 -9.69
N LEU A 3 3.11 -20.10 -10.05
CA LEU A 3 3.06 -18.92 -9.20
C LEU A 3 1.66 -18.33 -9.32
N ASP A 4 1.00 -18.09 -8.19
CA ASP A 4 -0.33 -17.50 -8.13
C ASP A 4 -0.35 -16.16 -8.91
N PRO A 5 -1.27 -15.95 -9.87
CA PRO A 5 -1.38 -14.69 -10.62
C PRO A 5 -1.47 -13.45 -9.72
N VAL A 6 -2.06 -13.57 -8.52
CA VAL A 6 -2.11 -12.47 -7.54
C VAL A 6 -0.69 -12.05 -7.13
N PHE A 7 0.19 -13.01 -6.87
CA PHE A 7 1.57 -12.74 -6.46
C PHE A 7 2.39 -12.05 -7.57
N LEU A 8 2.09 -12.36 -8.84
CA LEU A 8 2.73 -11.69 -9.98
C LEU A 8 2.29 -10.24 -10.14
N ASN A 9 1.00 -9.95 -9.92
CA ASN A 9 0.46 -8.59 -9.95
C ASN A 9 1.03 -7.75 -8.79
N SER A 10 0.96 -8.24 -7.55
CA SER A 10 1.47 -7.51 -6.39
C SER A 10 2.97 -7.23 -6.49
N LYS A 11 3.77 -8.17 -7.03
CA LYS A 11 5.20 -7.95 -7.23
C LYS A 11 5.48 -6.81 -8.21
N ARG A 12 4.70 -6.71 -9.30
CA ARG A 12 4.87 -5.64 -10.30
C ARG A 12 4.53 -4.27 -9.67
N GLU A 13 3.49 -4.22 -8.86
CA GLU A 13 3.07 -3.00 -8.16
C GLU A 13 4.10 -2.55 -7.11
N ALA A 14 4.64 -3.50 -6.34
CA ALA A 14 5.70 -3.22 -5.38
C ALA A 14 6.95 -2.60 -6.04
N TRP A 15 7.31 -3.06 -7.24
CA TRP A 15 8.43 -2.47 -8.00
C TRP A 15 8.17 -1.02 -8.43
N ILE A 16 6.92 -0.65 -8.72
CA ILE A 16 6.56 0.72 -9.08
C ILE A 16 6.72 1.65 -7.88
N ILE A 17 6.20 1.23 -6.72
CA ILE A 17 6.33 1.98 -5.46
C ILE A 17 7.82 2.11 -5.08
N LEU A 18 8.59 1.02 -5.18
CA LEU A 18 10.02 1.06 -4.90
C LEU A 18 10.76 2.02 -5.84
N GLY A 19 10.41 2.02 -7.13
CA GLY A 19 10.96 2.96 -8.12
C GLY A 19 10.68 4.42 -7.78
N LEU A 20 9.47 4.74 -7.31
CA LEU A 20 9.09 6.07 -6.83
C LEU A 20 9.98 6.52 -5.66
N TRP A 21 10.18 5.65 -4.67
CA TRP A 21 11.03 5.95 -3.52
C TRP A 21 12.50 6.15 -3.92
N VAL A 22 13.01 5.34 -4.86
CA VAL A 22 14.35 5.52 -5.41
C VAL A 22 14.48 6.86 -6.14
N ALA A 23 13.48 7.24 -6.94
CA ALA A 23 13.46 8.55 -7.60
C ALA A 23 13.43 9.70 -6.59
N ALA A 24 12.62 9.58 -5.53
CA ALA A 24 12.58 10.56 -4.44
C ALA A 24 13.94 10.68 -3.71
N LEU A 25 14.63 9.57 -3.48
CA LEU A 25 15.98 9.58 -2.91
C LEU A 25 17.02 10.21 -3.86
N LEU A 26 16.96 9.85 -5.14
CA LEU A 26 17.82 10.41 -6.19
C LEU A 26 17.54 11.90 -6.43
N TRP A 27 16.37 12.41 -6.08
CA TRP A 27 16.10 13.84 -6.03
C TRP A 27 16.67 14.47 -4.77
N SER A 28 16.31 13.92 -3.61
CA SER A 28 16.62 14.50 -2.30
C SER A 28 18.13 14.58 -2.05
N VAL A 29 18.87 13.51 -2.36
CA VAL A 29 20.31 13.43 -2.04
C VAL A 29 21.13 14.46 -2.83
N PRO A 30 21.06 14.53 -4.17
CA PRO A 30 21.79 15.54 -4.92
C PRO A 30 21.28 16.96 -4.62
N TYR A 31 19.97 17.16 -4.50
CA TYR A 31 19.42 18.50 -4.24
C TYR A 31 19.92 19.05 -2.90
N CYS A 32 19.89 18.25 -1.83
CA CYS A 32 20.43 18.63 -0.53
C CYS A 32 21.97 18.77 -0.56
N TYR A 33 22.67 17.93 -1.33
CA TYR A 33 24.13 18.02 -1.46
C TYR A 33 24.56 19.34 -2.12
N PHE A 34 23.96 19.71 -3.25
CA PHE A 34 24.29 20.94 -3.97
C PHE A 34 23.84 22.20 -3.21
N ASN A 35 22.61 22.21 -2.70
CA ASN A 35 22.01 23.42 -2.13
C ASN A 35 22.25 23.57 -0.62
N GLY A 36 22.51 22.48 0.10
CA GLY A 36 22.70 22.49 1.55
C GLY A 36 24.16 22.35 2.01
N PHE A 37 25.04 21.74 1.21
CA PHE A 37 26.42 21.43 1.62
C PHE A 37 27.51 22.04 0.75
N GLN A 38 27.31 22.21 -0.56
CA GLN A 38 28.37 22.67 -1.47
C GLN A 38 28.47 24.19 -1.62
N THR A 39 27.53 24.95 -1.10
CA THR A 39 27.57 26.41 -1.14
C THR A 39 28.01 26.89 0.23
N GLY A 40 28.93 27.85 0.30
CA GLY A 40 29.34 28.52 1.55
C GLY A 40 28.17 29.31 2.14
N LEU A 41 27.16 28.59 2.62
CA LEU A 41 25.96 29.11 3.23
C LEU A 41 26.38 29.79 4.51
N ASP A 42 26.40 31.12 4.48
CA ASP A 42 26.51 31.91 5.68
C ASP A 42 25.25 31.63 6.52
N PRO A 43 25.37 31.10 7.75
CA PRO A 43 24.21 30.70 8.55
C PRO A 43 23.16 31.80 8.74
N GLU A 44 23.56 33.07 8.63
CA GLU A 44 22.66 34.24 8.69
C GLU A 44 21.80 34.46 7.44
N THR A 45 22.17 33.87 6.29
CA THR A 45 21.52 34.12 4.99
C THR A 45 20.69 32.94 4.47
N ILE A 46 20.55 31.87 5.27
CA ILE A 46 19.73 30.73 4.87
C ILE A 46 18.27 31.18 4.76
N GLU A 47 17.77 31.28 3.54
CA GLU A 47 16.35 31.53 3.30
C GLU A 47 15.53 30.42 3.96
N THR A 48 14.57 30.84 4.77
CA THR A 48 13.64 29.95 5.44
C THR A 48 12.28 30.04 4.75
N THR A 49 11.82 28.93 4.21
CA THR A 49 10.44 28.79 3.74
C THR A 49 9.64 28.17 4.87
N MET A 50 8.64 28.89 5.38
CA MET A 50 7.81 28.45 6.53
C MET A 50 8.62 28.09 7.79
N GLY A 51 9.73 28.79 8.06
CA GLY A 51 10.56 28.57 9.25
C GLY A 51 11.52 27.38 9.14
N ILE A 52 11.57 26.70 8.00
CA ILE A 52 12.51 25.60 7.71
C ILE A 52 13.41 26.05 6.55
N PRO A 53 14.69 25.65 6.48
CA PRO A 53 15.54 26.04 5.35
C PRO A 53 14.91 25.67 4.01
N SER A 54 14.90 26.60 3.06
CA SER A 54 14.25 26.43 1.75
C SER A 54 14.78 25.19 1.01
N TRP A 55 16.07 24.86 1.17
CA TRP A 55 16.66 23.66 0.59
C TRP A 55 16.10 22.35 1.15
N VAL A 56 15.69 22.32 2.44
CA VAL A 56 14.99 21.18 3.04
C VAL A 56 13.60 21.06 2.46
N PHE A 57 12.89 22.18 2.32
CA PHE A 57 11.54 22.20 1.78
C PHE A 57 11.51 21.67 0.33
N TRP A 58 12.36 22.19 -0.53
CA TRP A 58 12.43 21.76 -1.94
C TRP A 58 13.15 20.43 -2.14
N GLY A 59 14.06 20.07 -1.25
CA GLY A 59 14.80 18.81 -1.31
C GLY A 59 14.04 17.62 -0.76
N ILE A 60 13.19 17.82 0.26
CA ILE A 60 12.52 16.73 0.99
C ILE A 60 11.00 16.87 0.94
N ALA A 61 10.44 18.03 1.28
CA ALA A 61 8.97 18.16 1.32
C ALA A 61 8.35 18.04 -0.09
N PHE A 62 8.99 18.62 -1.11
CA PHE A 62 8.52 18.52 -2.50
C PHE A 62 8.45 17.07 -3.03
N PRO A 63 9.53 16.26 -3.03
CA PRO A 63 9.44 14.88 -3.50
C PRO A 63 8.50 14.02 -2.66
N TRP A 64 8.32 14.34 -1.36
CA TRP A 64 7.38 13.65 -0.50
C TRP A 64 5.92 13.91 -0.91
N VAL A 65 5.55 15.17 -1.14
CA VAL A 65 4.22 15.53 -1.67
C VAL A 65 3.98 14.91 -3.04
N VAL A 66 4.99 14.91 -3.92
CA VAL A 66 4.89 14.25 -5.23
C VAL A 66 4.66 12.74 -5.07
N ALA A 67 5.37 12.10 -4.13
CA ALA A 67 5.19 10.67 -3.85
C ALA A 67 3.79 10.36 -3.29
N ASP A 68 3.27 11.20 -2.40
CA ASP A 68 1.92 11.04 -1.84
C ASP A 68 0.84 11.20 -2.92
N LEU A 69 0.93 12.26 -3.74
CA LEU A 69 0.01 12.47 -4.85
C LEU A 69 0.07 11.32 -5.86
N PHE A 70 1.27 10.84 -6.18
CA PHE A 70 1.44 9.69 -7.05
C PHE A 70 0.84 8.44 -6.42
N THR A 71 1.04 8.20 -5.13
CA THR A 71 0.49 7.03 -4.42
C THR A 71 -1.03 7.08 -4.43
N ILE A 72 -1.63 8.23 -4.14
CA ILE A 72 -3.09 8.43 -4.20
C ILE A 72 -3.60 8.13 -5.62
N TRP A 73 -2.97 8.72 -6.63
CA TRP A 73 -3.37 8.47 -8.02
C TRP A 73 -3.20 7.00 -8.40
N PHE A 74 -2.10 6.38 -8.00
CA PHE A 74 -1.80 4.98 -8.27
C PHE A 74 -2.84 4.06 -7.62
N CYS A 75 -3.16 4.26 -6.34
CA CYS A 75 -4.16 3.49 -5.63
C CYS A 75 -5.57 3.66 -6.22
N LEU A 76 -5.94 4.86 -6.66
CA LEU A 76 -7.29 5.14 -7.15
C LEU A 76 -7.51 4.76 -8.63
N PHE A 77 -6.48 4.86 -9.47
CA PHE A 77 -6.63 4.73 -10.93
C PHE A 77 -5.86 3.57 -11.54
N TYR A 78 -4.80 3.07 -10.88
CA TYR A 78 -3.92 2.05 -11.45
C TYR A 78 -3.97 0.71 -10.73
N MET A 79 -4.13 0.73 -9.40
CA MET A 79 -4.35 -0.47 -8.60
C MET A 79 -5.74 -1.00 -8.96
N LYS A 80 -5.77 -1.90 -9.94
CA LYS A 80 -6.97 -2.64 -10.30
C LYS A 80 -7.39 -3.37 -9.04
N GLU A 81 -8.67 -3.31 -8.67
CA GLU A 81 -9.25 -4.27 -7.74
C GLU A 81 -8.97 -5.63 -8.36
N ASP A 82 -7.92 -6.31 -7.91
CA ASP A 82 -7.67 -7.69 -8.30
C ASP A 82 -8.97 -8.42 -7.97
N ASP A 83 -9.49 -9.18 -8.93
CA ASP A 83 -10.63 -10.05 -8.72
C ASP A 83 -10.16 -11.11 -7.71
N LEU A 84 -10.27 -10.79 -6.43
CA LEU A 84 -10.33 -11.75 -5.35
C LEU A 84 -11.61 -12.52 -5.62
N GLY A 85 -11.51 -13.51 -6.52
CA GLY A 85 -12.65 -14.23 -7.05
C GLY A 85 -13.63 -14.58 -5.93
N VAL A 86 -14.93 -14.47 -6.23
CA VAL A 86 -16.09 -14.66 -5.34
C VAL A 86 -15.69 -15.03 -3.91
N ALA A 87 -15.76 -14.05 -2.99
CA ALA A 87 -15.54 -14.29 -1.58
C ALA A 87 -16.25 -15.60 -1.17
N HIS A 88 -15.48 -16.60 -0.74
CA HIS A 88 -16.01 -17.88 -0.27
C HIS A 88 -16.81 -17.75 1.04
N GLU A 89 -17.18 -16.53 1.45
CA GLU A 89 -18.14 -16.29 2.53
C GLU A 89 -19.42 -17.10 2.33
N GLY A 90 -19.83 -17.36 1.08
CA GLY A 90 -20.99 -18.19 0.76
C GLY A 90 -20.79 -19.71 0.91
N GLU A 91 -19.56 -20.23 0.79
CA GLU A 91 -19.31 -21.67 1.01
C GLU A 91 -19.18 -21.98 2.49
N ASP A 92 -18.52 -21.13 3.27
CA ASP A 92 -18.41 -21.29 4.72
C ASP A 92 -19.80 -21.26 5.40
N LEU A 93 -20.70 -20.36 4.95
CA LEU A 93 -22.09 -20.29 5.40
C LEU A 93 -22.93 -21.50 4.95
N ALA A 94 -22.72 -21.99 3.73
CA ALA A 94 -23.45 -23.15 3.22
C ALA A 94 -23.04 -24.45 3.94
N GLU A 95 -21.75 -24.59 4.26
CA GLU A 95 -21.21 -25.68 5.07
C GLU A 95 -21.72 -25.60 6.52
N GLU A 96 -21.70 -24.42 7.15
CA GLU A 96 -22.24 -24.22 8.50
C GLU A 96 -23.75 -24.51 8.59
N ILE A 97 -24.53 -24.06 7.59
CA ILE A 97 -25.97 -24.35 7.50
C ILE A 97 -26.21 -25.86 7.29
N ALA A 98 -25.41 -26.52 6.47
CA ALA A 98 -25.52 -27.96 6.24
C ALA A 98 -25.18 -28.77 7.51
N GLU A 99 -24.15 -28.37 8.26
CA GLU A 99 -23.80 -28.98 9.54
C GLU A 99 -24.89 -28.80 10.60
N MET A 100 -25.48 -27.59 10.71
CA MET A 100 -26.62 -27.36 11.61
C MET A 100 -27.84 -28.22 11.26
N HIS A 101 -28.17 -28.35 9.97
CA HIS A 101 -29.27 -29.21 9.53
C HIS A 101 -29.01 -30.70 9.75
N ALA A 102 -27.76 -31.14 9.59
CA ALA A 102 -27.37 -32.51 9.92
C ALA A 102 -27.53 -32.79 11.41
N ALA A 103 -27.12 -31.86 12.28
CA ALA A 103 -27.27 -31.99 13.74
C ALA A 103 -28.74 -32.01 14.19
N ASP A 104 -29.61 -31.19 13.60
CA ASP A 104 -31.05 -31.16 13.91
C ASP A 104 -31.77 -32.45 13.48
N SER A 105 -31.37 -33.02 12.34
CA SER A 105 -31.90 -34.29 11.84
C SER A 105 -31.53 -35.49 12.72
N ASP A 106 -30.34 -35.49 13.31
CA ASP A 106 -29.87 -36.54 14.22
C ASP A 106 -30.54 -36.43 15.59
N ALA A 107 -30.72 -35.20 16.10
CA ALA A 107 -31.46 -34.94 17.34
C ALA A 107 -32.94 -35.39 17.24
N THR A 108 -33.57 -35.17 16.08
CA THR A 108 -34.97 -35.57 15.83
C THR A 108 -35.10 -37.09 15.65
N THR A 109 -34.11 -37.74 15.04
CA THR A 109 -34.12 -39.20 14.81
C THR A 109 -33.78 -40.00 16.08
N GLY A 110 -32.93 -39.45 16.97
CA GLY A 110 -32.61 -40.04 18.27
C GLY A 110 -33.75 -39.98 19.28
N GLY A 111 -34.64 -38.98 19.18
CA GLY A 111 -35.77 -38.79 20.09
C GLY A 111 -36.95 -39.76 19.91
N ASN A 112 -37.00 -40.50 18.80
CA ASN A 112 -38.11 -41.43 18.50
C ASN A 112 -37.76 -42.90 18.76
N LYS A 113 -36.69 -43.15 19.52
CA LYS A 113 -36.32 -44.48 20.04
C LYS A 113 -36.42 -44.49 21.57
N SER A 114 -37.64 -44.36 22.09
CA SER A 114 -37.98 -44.75 23.46
C SER A 114 -39.15 -45.72 23.45
#